data_AF-A0A847CP58-F1
#
_entry.id   AF-A0A847CP58-F1
#
_cell.length_a   1.000
_cell.length_b   1.000
_cell.length_c   1.000
_cell.angle_alpha   90.00
_cell.angle_beta   90.00
_cell.angle_gamma   90.00
#
_symmetry.space_group_name_H-M   'P 1'
#
loop_
_entity.id
_entity.type
_entity.pdbx_description
1 polymer ?
#
loop_
_entity_poly.entity_id
_entity_poly.type
_entity_poly.pdbx_seq_one_letter_code
_entity_poly.pdbx_strand_id
1 'polypeptide(L)' 'MAFQIPTDLHPEMLPLAWLLGAWHGNGRSEYPDTEAFAFEQDVAFTHDQRDFLHYFSQTWVTDETGERVGPG' A
#
# COMPACT_ATOMS: atom_id res chain seq x y z
N MET A 1 1.58 -13.15 -13.64
CA MET A 1 2.31 -13.86 -12.57
C MET A 1 1.26 -14.46 -11.65
N ALA A 2 1.38 -15.72 -11.22
CA ALA A 2 0.41 -16.33 -10.31
C ALA A 2 0.80 -16.02 -8.86
N PHE A 3 -0.15 -15.59 -8.03
CA PHE A 3 0.08 -15.38 -6.61
C PHE A 3 0.06 -16.74 -5.88
N GLN A 4 0.89 -16.90 -4.85
CA GLN A 4 0.91 -18.10 -4.01
C GLN A 4 0.32 -17.74 -2.65
N ILE A 5 -0.63 -18.55 -2.17
CA ILE A 5 -1.21 -18.39 -0.85
C ILE A 5 -0.24 -19.03 0.17
N PRO A 6 0.22 -18.29 1.19
CA PRO A 6 1.06 -18.86 2.24
C PRO A 6 0.31 -19.98 2.98
N THR A 7 0.99 -21.09 3.26
CA THR A 7 0.40 -22.25 3.94
C THR A 7 0.17 -22.00 5.43
N ASP A 8 0.81 -20.99 6.00
CA ASP A 8 0.72 -20.57 7.40
C ASP A 8 -0.19 -19.34 7.61
N LEU A 9 -0.92 -18.91 6.57
CA LEU A 9 -1.93 -17.87 6.72
C LEU A 9 -3.11 -18.38 7.55
N HIS A 10 -3.58 -17.57 8.51
CA HIS A 10 -4.78 -17.89 9.29
C HIS A 10 -5.99 -18.11 8.37
N PRO A 11 -6.83 -19.15 8.58
CA PRO A 11 -7.95 -19.47 7.67
C PRO A 11 -8.92 -18.31 7.43
N GLU A 12 -9.21 -17.52 8.47
CA GLU A 12 -10.08 -16.32 8.35
C GLU A 12 -9.49 -15.23 7.44
N MET A 13 -8.18 -15.23 7.20
CA MET A 13 -7.51 -14.25 6.33
C MET A 13 -7.43 -14.70 4.86
N LEU A 14 -7.85 -15.92 4.52
CA LEU A 14 -7.85 -16.41 3.13
C LEU A 14 -8.57 -15.47 2.14
N PRO A 15 -9.72 -14.85 2.46
CA PRO A 15 -10.38 -13.89 1.56
C PRO A 15 -9.54 -12.65 1.25
N LEU A 16 -8.56 -12.33 2.10
CA LEU A 16 -7.64 -11.19 1.98
C LEU A 16 -6.25 -11.59 1.50
N ALA A 17 -6.00 -12.87 1.20
CA ALA A 17 -4.67 -13.38 0.81
C ALA A 17 -4.07 -12.67 -0.41
N TRP A 18 -4.92 -12.12 -1.28
CA TRP A 18 -4.52 -11.37 -2.47
C TRP A 18 -3.85 -10.03 -2.15
N LEU A 19 -4.02 -9.49 -0.93
CA LEU A 19 -3.36 -8.25 -0.47
C LEU A 19 -1.91 -8.47 -0.06
N LEU A 20 -1.53 -9.70 0.31
CA LEU A 20 -0.21 -9.99 0.87
C LEU A 20 0.92 -9.65 -0.10
N GLY A 21 1.94 -8.95 0.41
CA GLY A 21 3.10 -8.51 -0.36
C GLY A 21 3.34 -7.01 -0.26
N ALA A 22 4.24 -6.54 -1.13
CA ALA A 22 4.56 -5.13 -1.28
C ALA A 22 3.93 -4.59 -2.57
N TRP A 23 3.35 -3.39 -2.46
CA TRP A 23 2.69 -2.66 -3.51
C TRP A 23 3.36 -1.30 -3.63
N HIS A 24 3.54 -0.85 -4.86
CA HIS A 24 4.12 0.43 -5.18
C HIS A 24 3.31 1.07 -6.31
N GLY A 25 3.08 2.38 -6.21
CA GLY A 25 2.42 3.12 -7.25
C GLY A 25 2.32 4.62 -6.95
N ASN A 26 1.58 5.31 -7.80
CA ASN A 26 1.33 6.74 -7.68
C ASN A 26 -0.16 7.01 -7.44
N GLY A 27 -0.45 8.10 -6.76
CA GLY A 27 -1.78 8.57 -6.44
C GLY A 27 -1.91 10.08 -6.61
N ARG A 28 -3.14 10.58 -6.48
CA ARG A 28 -3.47 12.00 -6.55
C ARG A 28 -4.39 12.36 -5.39
N SER A 29 -4.03 13.42 -4.68
CA SER A 29 -4.78 13.97 -3.55
C SER A 29 -5.65 15.13 -4.02
N GLU A 30 -6.94 15.09 -3.70
CA GLU A 30 -7.90 16.17 -3.94
C GLU A 30 -8.83 16.28 -2.73
N TYR A 31 -8.79 17.42 -2.04
CA TYR A 31 -9.65 17.71 -0.89
C TYR A 31 -10.10 19.18 -0.90
N PRO A 32 -11.32 19.50 -0.43
CA PRO A 32 -11.78 20.89 -0.36
C PRO A 32 -10.79 21.81 0.35
N ASP A 33 -10.60 23.01 -0.19
CA ASP A 33 -9.72 24.06 0.36
C ASP A 33 -8.22 23.70 0.46
N THR A 34 -7.78 22.67 -0.27
CA THR A 34 -6.37 22.27 -0.41
C THR A 34 -5.94 22.25 -1.87
N GLU A 35 -4.66 22.51 -2.13
CA GLU A 35 -4.09 22.36 -3.48
C GLU A 35 -3.96 20.87 -3.81
N ALA A 36 -4.39 20.48 -5.02
CA ALA A 36 -4.25 19.11 -5.48
C ALA A 36 -2.77 18.79 -5.75
N PHE A 37 -2.33 17.60 -5.34
CA PHE A 37 -0.95 17.17 -5.54
C PHE A 37 -0.87 15.67 -5.90
N ALA A 38 0.22 15.30 -6.58
CA ALA A 38 0.57 13.92 -6.86
C ALA A 38 1.46 13.36 -5.74
N PHE A 39 1.35 12.06 -5.51
CA PHE A 39 2.22 11.38 -4.56
C PHE A 39 2.58 9.99 -5.05
N GLU A 40 3.72 9.49 -4.59
CA GLU A 40 4.11 8.10 -4.66
C GLU A 40 3.75 7.41 -3.35
N GLN A 41 3.36 6.14 -3.40
CA GLN A 41 2.97 5.37 -2.23
C GLN A 41 3.54 3.96 -2.27
N ASP A 42 4.20 3.58 -1.17
CA ASP A 42 4.61 2.22 -0.86
C ASP A 42 3.65 1.65 0.19
N VAL A 43 3.10 0.46 -0.06
CA VAL A 43 2.22 -0.26 0.85
C VAL A 43 2.70 -1.69 1.06
N ALA A 44 2.67 -2.17 2.29
CA ALA A 44 2.96 -3.57 2.60
C ALA A 44 1.84 -4.19 3.46
N PHE A 45 1.40 -5.38 3.06
CA PHE A 45 0.57 -6.26 3.87
C PHE A 45 1.35 -7.51 4.24
N THR A 46 1.46 -7.80 5.54
CA THR A 46 2.12 -9.01 6.06
C THR A 46 1.24 -9.68 7.12
N HIS A 47 1.61 -10.89 7.55
CA HIS A 47 0.92 -11.62 8.61
C HIS A 47 1.93 -12.30 9.52
N ASP A 48 1.47 -12.64 10.73
CA ASP A 48 2.21 -13.48 11.67
C ASP A 48 1.36 -14.64 12.20
N GLN A 49 0.49 -15.16 11.32
CA GLN A 49 -0.36 -16.35 11.50
C GLN A 49 -1.59 -16.16 12.39
N ARG A 50 -1.73 -14.99 13.01
CA ARG A 50 -2.95 -14.57 13.72
C ARG A 50 -4.01 -14.08 12.74
N ASP A 51 -5.20 -13.84 13.26
CA ASP A 51 -6.42 -13.48 12.53
C ASP A 51 -6.47 -12.00 12.07
N PHE A 52 -5.31 -11.45 11.69
CA PHE A 52 -5.21 -10.10 11.15
C PHE A 52 -4.01 -9.95 10.21
N LEU A 53 -4.02 -8.87 9.43
CA LEU A 53 -2.89 -8.44 8.61
C LEU A 53 -2.22 -7.22 9.24
N HIS A 54 -0.89 -7.21 9.23
CA HIS A 54 -0.13 -5.99 9.43
C HIS A 54 -0.22 -5.15 8.16
N TYR A 55 -0.45 -3.84 8.34
CA TYR A 55 -0.49 -2.87 7.26
C TYR A 55 0.55 -1.78 7.51
N PHE A 56 1.35 -1.50 6.49
CA PHE A 56 2.26 -0.36 6.46
C PHE A 56 2.00 0.43 5.19
N SER A 57 2.00 1.76 5.30
CA SER A 57 1.85 2.66 4.18
C SER A 57 2.71 3.89 4.39
N GLN A 58 3.43 4.28 3.35
CA GLN A 58 4.24 5.48 3.34
C GLN A 58 4.03 6.21 2.02
N THR A 59 3.89 7.55 2.10
CA THR A 59 3.68 8.43 0.96
C THR A 59 4.79 9.46 0.84
N TRP A 60 5.05 9.89 -0.39
CA TRP A 60 5.92 11.02 -0.71
C TRP A 60 5.23 11.90 -1.73
N VAL A 61 5.18 13.21 -1.49
CA VAL A 61 4.74 14.17 -2.50
C VAL A 61 5.72 14.13 -3.67
N THR A 62 5.19 14.14 -4.89
CA THR A 62 5.98 14.17 -6.12
C THR A 62 5.73 15.43 -6.92
N ASP A 63 6.73 15.88 -7.67
CA ASP A 63 6.56 16.94 -8.66
C ASP A 63 5.97 16.43 -10.00
N GLU A 64 5.88 17.31 -10.99
CA GLU A 64 5.32 17.00 -12.32
C GLU A 64 6.14 15.96 -13.11
N THR A 65 7.40 15.75 -12.75
CA THR A 65 8.28 14.75 -13.36
C THR A 65 8.25 13.39 -12.64
N GLY A 66 7.59 13.33 -11.49
CA GLY A 66 7.50 12.15 -10.64
C GLY A 66 8.61 12.04 -9.59
N GLU A 67 9.45 13.07 -9.42
CA GLU A 67 10.49 13.05 -8.39
C GLU A 67 9.91 13.37 -7.01
N ARG A 68 10.37 12.65 -5.97
CA ARG A 68 9.95 12.86 -4.57
C ARG A 68 10.48 14.21 -4.06
N VAL A 69 9.59 15.10 -3.63
CA VAL A 69 9.94 16.43 -3.12
C VAL A 69 9.77 16.57 -1.60
N GLY A 70 9.06 15.63 -0.96
CA GLY A 70 8.86 15.65 0.49
C GLY A 70 8.01 14.48 1.00
N PRO A 71 7.87 14.33 2.33
CA PRO A 71 6.91 13.39 2.91
C PRO A 71 5.48 13.80 2.54
N GLY A 72 4.64 12.81 2.23
CA GLY A 72 3.23 12.98 1.88
C GLY A 72 2.27 12.92 3.06
#